data_AF-A0A916H883-F1
#
_entry.id   AF-A0A916H883-F1
#
_cell.length_a   1.000
_cell.length_b   1.000
_cell.length_c   1.000
_cell.angle_alpha   90.00
_cell.angle_beta   90.00
_cell.angle_gamma   90.00
#
_symmetry.space_group_name_H-M   'P 1'
#
loop_
_entity.id
_entity.type
_entity.pdbx_description
1 polymer ?
#
loop_
_entity_poly.entity_id
_entity_poly.type
_entity_poly.pdbx_seq_one_letter_code
_entity_poly.pdbx_strand_id
1 'polypeptide(L)'
;MTTQAVEKKSLELSVTPHVHSAHTTPKAMWYVSAALVPIVVASLIFFGIQQIFVILVSVAFAVGTEIVIKTARKKPLTWKDGSAALTGLLLALVLPPDFSLVNTALGSIFAIAVGKELFGGLGYNIFNPALVGRAFLQAAFPVPMTTWVKNNFND
;
A
#
# COMPACT_ATOMS: atom_id res chain seq x y z
N MET A 1 43.93 52.09 -34.44
CA MET A 1 42.62 51.45 -34.18
C MET A 1 42.89 50.05 -33.64
N THR A 2 42.86 49.88 -32.32
CA THR A 2 43.05 48.58 -31.65
C THR A 2 41.68 47.93 -31.46
N THR A 3 41.47 46.78 -32.10
CA THR A 3 40.24 45.99 -32.01
C THR A 3 40.18 45.34 -30.62
N GLN A 4 39.29 45.83 -29.75
CA GLN A 4 39.01 45.23 -28.45
C GLN A 4 38.22 43.92 -28.67
N ALA A 5 38.69 42.82 -28.09
CA ALA A 5 38.02 41.52 -28.14
C ALA A 5 36.75 41.56 -27.29
N VAL A 6 35.61 41.20 -27.89
CA VAL A 6 34.32 41.11 -27.20
C VAL A 6 34.34 39.90 -26.27
N GLU A 7 34.32 40.16 -24.96
CA GLU A 7 34.25 39.14 -23.91
C GLU A 7 32.91 38.38 -23.99
N LYS A 8 32.97 37.10 -24.31
CA LYS A 8 31.79 36.24 -24.46
C LYS A 8 31.29 35.81 -23.08
N LYS A 9 30.44 36.63 -22.45
CA LYS A 9 29.80 36.33 -21.16
C LYS A 9 28.96 35.05 -21.29
N SER A 10 29.39 33.97 -20.64
CA SER A 10 28.66 32.70 -20.58
C SER A 10 27.38 32.89 -19.75
N LEU A 11 26.24 32.91 -20.42
CA LEU A 11 24.92 32.93 -19.77
C LEU A 11 24.61 31.51 -19.30
N GLU A 12 24.80 31.22 -18.02
CA GLU A 12 24.36 29.96 -17.44
C GLU A 12 22.84 30.00 -17.27
N LEU A 13 22.15 29.17 -18.06
CA LEU A 13 20.73 28.88 -17.87
C LEU A 13 20.57 27.98 -16.65
N SER A 14 20.59 28.59 -15.46
CA SER A 14 20.28 27.89 -14.22
C SER A 14 18.77 27.77 -14.06
N VAL A 15 18.29 26.56 -13.78
CA VAL A 15 16.88 26.34 -13.43
C VAL A 15 16.57 26.97 -12.07
N THR A 16 15.34 27.42 -11.88
CA THR A 16 14.88 27.98 -10.61
C THR A 16 15.17 26.99 -9.46
N PRO A 17 15.71 27.45 -8.32
CA PRO A 17 16.02 26.57 -7.20
C PRO A 17 14.73 25.92 -6.70
N HIS A 18 14.58 24.61 -6.94
CA HIS A 18 13.45 23.85 -6.41
C HIS A 18 13.76 23.44 -4.97
N VAL A 19 13.12 24.12 -4.00
CA VAL A 19 13.31 23.83 -2.58
C VAL A 19 12.72 22.46 -2.26
N HIS A 20 13.59 21.48 -2.01
CA HIS A 20 13.17 20.13 -1.63
C HIS A 20 12.54 20.14 -0.22
N SER A 21 11.29 19.69 -0.13
CA SER A 21 10.61 19.41 1.13
C SER A 21 11.21 18.16 1.82
N ALA A 22 11.33 18.17 3.14
CA ALA A 22 11.80 17.03 3.94
C ALA A 22 10.78 15.87 4.04
N HIS A 23 9.59 16.04 3.46
CA HIS A 23 8.53 15.03 3.44
C HIS A 23 8.77 14.03 2.32
N THR A 24 8.98 12.76 2.71
CA THR A 24 9.18 11.66 1.77
C THR A 24 7.98 10.73 1.79
N THR A 25 7.69 10.08 0.65
CA THR A 25 6.57 9.14 0.52
C THR A 25 6.58 8.03 1.58
N PRO A 26 7.73 7.39 1.90
CA PRO A 26 7.77 6.38 2.96
C PRO A 26 7.34 6.93 4.33
N LYS A 27 7.77 8.15 4.70
CA LYS A 27 7.35 8.77 5.97
C LYS A 27 5.84 8.96 6.01
N ALA A 28 5.24 9.44 4.91
CA ALA A 28 3.79 9.59 4.82
C ALA A 28 3.07 8.25 5.00
N MET A 29 3.55 7.17 4.39
CA MET A 29 2.95 5.84 4.52
C MET A 29 3.03 5.28 5.94
N TRP A 30 4.13 5.54 6.64
CA TRP A 30 4.26 5.19 8.05
C TRP A 30 3.35 6.04 8.95
N TYR A 31 3.15 7.34 8.64
CA TYR A 31 2.17 8.15 9.37
C TYR A 31 0.74 7.65 9.18
N VAL A 32 0.36 7.25 7.96
CA VAL A 32 -0.95 6.65 7.73
C VAL A 32 -1.07 5.33 8.51
N SER A 33 -0.04 4.49 8.48
CA SER A 33 -0.04 3.24 9.25
C SER A 33 -0.18 3.49 10.76
N ALA A 34 0.48 4.52 11.29
CA ALA A 34 0.35 4.94 12.68
C ALA A 34 -1.06 5.48 13.00
N ALA A 35 -1.65 6.25 12.08
CA ALA A 35 -3.02 6.76 12.21
C ALA A 35 -4.09 5.66 12.21
N LEU A 36 -3.79 4.50 11.61
CA LEU A 36 -4.67 3.32 11.61
C LEU A 36 -4.60 2.51 12.92
N VAL A 37 -3.61 2.72 13.78
CA VAL A 37 -3.48 2.01 15.06
C VAL A 37 -4.74 2.08 15.94
N PRO A 38 -5.36 3.25 16.20
CA PRO A 38 -6.61 3.30 16.98
C PRO A 38 -7.75 2.51 16.32
N ILE A 39 -7.79 2.44 15.00
CA ILE A 39 -8.79 1.66 14.26
C ILE A 39 -8.54 0.16 14.42
N VAL A 40 -7.28 -0.28 14.37
CA VAL A 40 -6.90 -1.66 14.64
C VAL A 40 -7.29 -2.05 16.07
N VAL A 41 -7.00 -1.19 17.05
CA VAL A 41 -7.38 -1.40 18.47
C VAL A 41 -8.89 -1.46 18.63
N ALA A 42 -9.65 -0.59 17.97
CA ALA A 42 -11.11 -0.68 17.97
C ALA A 42 -11.58 -2.00 17.38
N SER A 43 -11.05 -2.41 16.22
CA SER A 43 -11.45 -3.66 15.55
C SER A 43 -11.22 -4.90 16.43
N LEU A 44 -10.14 -4.90 17.21
CA LEU A 44 -9.82 -5.92 18.21
C LEU A 44 -10.85 -5.99 19.33
N ILE A 45 -11.28 -4.84 19.85
CA ILE A 45 -12.26 -4.76 20.94
C ILE A 45 -13.62 -5.26 20.46
N PHE A 46 -14.04 -4.87 19.24
CA PHE A 46 -15.36 -5.23 18.70
C PHE A 46 -15.46 -6.69 18.20
N PHE A 47 -14.41 -7.22 17.59
CA PHE A 47 -14.45 -8.50 16.87
C PHE A 47 -13.49 -9.58 17.42
N GLY A 48 -12.68 -9.25 18.42
CA GLY A 48 -11.81 -10.21 19.09
C GLY A 48 -10.55 -10.59 18.31
N ILE A 49 -9.99 -11.75 18.65
CA ILE A 49 -8.65 -12.17 18.22
C ILE A 49 -8.60 -12.64 16.76
N GLN A 50 -9.72 -13.09 16.19
CA GLN A 50 -9.83 -13.46 14.77
C GLN A 50 -9.33 -12.34 13.84
N GLN A 51 -9.65 -11.09 14.16
CA GLN A 51 -9.25 -9.94 13.34
C GLN A 51 -7.73 -9.78 13.25
N ILE A 52 -6.98 -10.18 14.27
CA ILE A 52 -5.51 -10.16 14.23
C ILE A 52 -5.01 -11.10 13.15
N PHE A 53 -5.57 -12.31 13.06
CA PHE A 53 -5.14 -13.29 12.08
C PHE A 53 -5.41 -12.81 10.65
N VAL A 54 -6.57 -12.19 10.40
CA VAL A 54 -6.89 -11.59 9.09
C VAL A 54 -5.88 -10.49 8.74
N ILE A 55 -5.58 -9.58 9.68
CA ILE A 55 -4.60 -8.51 9.47
C ILE A 55 -3.20 -9.08 9.19
N LEU A 56 -2.73 -10.01 10.03
CA LEU A 56 -1.41 -10.61 9.89
C LEU A 56 -1.25 -11.34 8.56
N VAL A 57 -2.24 -12.17 8.18
CA VAL A 57 -2.22 -12.90 6.91
C VAL A 57 -2.23 -11.93 5.73
N SER A 58 -3.12 -10.92 5.75
CA SER A 58 -3.19 -9.93 4.68
C SER A 58 -1.87 -9.18 4.48
N VAL A 59 -1.28 -8.67 5.58
CA VAL A 59 -0.01 -7.92 5.55
C VAL A 59 1.15 -8.82 5.12
N ALA A 60 1.25 -10.03 5.69
CA ALA A 60 2.33 -10.96 5.38
C ALA A 60 2.33 -11.35 3.90
N PHE A 61 1.16 -11.71 3.35
CA PHE A 61 1.05 -12.06 1.93
C PHE A 61 1.20 -10.85 1.01
N ALA A 62 0.75 -9.64 1.41
CA ALA A 62 0.98 -8.43 0.63
C ALA A 62 2.49 -8.13 0.49
N VAL A 63 3.22 -8.11 1.61
CA VAL A 63 4.67 -7.88 1.62
C VAL A 63 5.42 -9.01 0.90
N GLY A 64 5.04 -10.26 1.17
CA GLY A 64 5.63 -11.44 0.52
C GLY A 64 5.46 -11.39 -1.00
N THR A 65 4.27 -11.05 -1.49
CA THR A 65 3.98 -10.94 -2.93
C THR A 65 4.82 -9.84 -3.59
N GLU A 66 4.97 -8.69 -2.95
CA GLU A 66 5.82 -7.62 -3.46
C GLU A 66 7.27 -8.09 -3.59
N ILE A 67 7.81 -8.74 -2.55
CA ILE A 67 9.18 -9.25 -2.55
C ILE A 67 9.36 -10.27 -3.68
N VAL A 68 8.43 -11.23 -3.81
CA VAL A 68 8.48 -12.27 -4.85
C VAL A 68 8.46 -11.64 -6.25
N ILE A 69 7.53 -10.72 -6.53
CA ILE A 69 7.41 -10.11 -7.85
C ILE A 69 8.61 -9.22 -8.17
N LYS A 70 9.11 -8.43 -7.22
CA LYS A 70 10.30 -7.59 -7.44
C LYS A 70 11.56 -8.42 -7.65
N THR A 71 11.71 -9.51 -6.89
CA THR A 71 12.81 -10.47 -7.08
C THR A 71 12.72 -11.12 -8.47
N ALA A 72 11.53 -11.56 -8.88
CA ALA A 72 11.31 -12.13 -10.22
C ALA A 72 11.61 -11.12 -11.35
N ARG A 73 11.29 -9.84 -11.13
CA ARG A 73 11.57 -8.74 -12.07
C ARG A 73 12.99 -8.19 -11.98
N LYS A 74 13.85 -8.75 -11.11
CA LYS A 74 15.21 -8.26 -10.83
C LYS A 74 15.28 -6.76 -10.49
N LYS A 75 14.23 -6.26 -9.82
CA LYS A 75 14.13 -4.87 -9.35
C LYS A 75 14.60 -4.75 -7.90
N PRO A 76 15.07 -3.57 -7.46
CA PRO A 76 15.43 -3.36 -6.06
C PRO A 76 14.23 -3.60 -5.15
N LEU A 77 14.47 -4.30 -4.04
CA LEU A 77 13.45 -4.56 -3.02
C LEU A 77 13.11 -3.26 -2.29
N THR A 78 11.86 -2.81 -2.36
CA THR A 78 11.40 -1.58 -1.69
C THR A 78 10.57 -1.84 -0.44
N TRP A 79 10.71 -3.00 0.21
CA TRP A 79 9.91 -3.37 1.40
C TRP A 79 9.91 -2.32 2.53
N LYS A 80 10.95 -1.48 2.62
CA LYS A 80 11.07 -0.39 3.60
C LYS A 80 10.15 0.80 3.33
N ASP A 81 9.53 0.88 2.17
CA ASP A 81 8.61 1.97 1.82
C ASP A 81 7.28 1.91 2.60
N GLY A 82 6.97 0.75 3.20
CA GLY A 82 5.76 0.54 4.00
C GLY A 82 4.48 0.42 3.17
N SER A 83 4.56 0.56 1.85
CA SER A 83 3.39 0.65 0.96
C SER A 83 2.64 -0.69 0.83
N ALA A 84 3.36 -1.81 0.73
CA ALA A 84 2.74 -3.13 0.68
C ALA A 84 2.11 -3.51 2.03
N ALA A 85 2.78 -3.19 3.14
CA ALA A 85 2.24 -3.41 4.48
C ALA A 85 0.97 -2.57 4.71
N LEU A 86 0.99 -1.29 4.35
CA LEU A 86 -0.17 -0.42 4.42
C LEU A 86 -1.33 -0.93 3.55
N THR A 87 -1.03 -1.42 2.34
CA THR A 87 -2.05 -2.01 1.45
C THR A 87 -2.71 -3.23 2.08
N GLY A 88 -1.91 -4.15 2.64
CA GLY A 88 -2.43 -5.34 3.32
C GLY A 88 -3.24 -4.99 4.57
N LEU A 89 -2.80 -3.99 5.34
CA LEU A 89 -3.52 -3.49 6.51
C LEU A 89 -4.88 -2.90 6.12
N LEU A 90 -4.89 -2.01 5.12
CA LEU A 90 -6.12 -1.41 4.62
C LEU A 90 -7.07 -2.46 4.07
N LEU A 91 -6.56 -3.46 3.33
CA LEU A 91 -7.37 -4.57 2.84
C LEU A 91 -8.02 -5.30 4.00
N ALA A 92 -7.26 -5.74 5.01
CA ALA A 92 -7.81 -6.47 6.15
C ALA A 92 -8.88 -5.69 6.92
N LEU A 93 -8.72 -4.38 7.05
CA LEU A 93 -9.69 -3.52 7.73
C LEU A 93 -11.00 -3.30 6.95
N VAL A 94 -11.02 -3.60 5.65
CA VAL A 94 -12.23 -3.50 4.81
C VAL A 94 -12.88 -4.85 4.52
N LEU A 95 -12.29 -5.96 4.99
CA LEU A 95 -12.90 -7.28 4.94
C LEU A 95 -13.73 -7.55 6.21
N PRO A 96 -14.72 -8.46 6.14
CA PRO A 96 -15.36 -8.98 7.33
C PRO A 96 -14.33 -9.59 8.30
N PRO A 97 -14.54 -9.48 9.62
CA PRO A 97 -13.54 -9.88 10.60
C PRO A 97 -13.35 -11.40 10.74
N ASP A 98 -14.35 -12.18 10.32
CA ASP A 98 -14.32 -13.65 10.28
C ASP A 98 -14.12 -14.18 8.85
N PHE A 99 -13.50 -13.38 7.98
CA PHE A 99 -13.26 -13.80 6.61
C PHE A 99 -12.18 -14.89 6.54
N SER A 100 -12.39 -15.88 5.68
CA SER A 100 -11.46 -17.00 5.48
C SER A 100 -10.02 -16.51 5.23
N LEU A 101 -9.08 -16.99 6.03
CA LEU A 101 -7.66 -16.61 5.96
C LEU A 101 -7.06 -16.89 4.57
N VAL A 102 -7.47 -17.99 3.93
CA VAL A 102 -7.01 -18.35 2.58
C VAL A 102 -7.52 -17.33 1.55
N ASN A 103 -8.78 -16.93 1.66
CA ASN A 103 -9.36 -15.94 0.75
C ASN A 103 -8.74 -14.55 0.99
N THR A 104 -8.46 -14.18 2.24
CA THR A 104 -7.71 -12.97 2.59
C THR A 104 -6.33 -12.95 1.92
N ALA A 105 -5.60 -14.08 1.98
CA ALA A 105 -4.30 -14.22 1.32
C ALA A 105 -4.42 -14.07 -0.21
N LEU A 106 -5.43 -14.68 -0.84
CA LEU A 106 -5.66 -14.52 -2.28
C LEU A 106 -5.96 -13.06 -2.65
N GLY A 107 -6.77 -12.37 -1.85
CA GLY A 107 -7.08 -10.96 -2.07
C GLY A 107 -5.87 -10.05 -1.92
N SER A 108 -4.99 -10.32 -0.95
CA SER A 108 -3.77 -9.53 -0.75
C SER A 108 -2.72 -9.78 -1.84
N ILE A 109 -2.59 -11.02 -2.31
CA ILE A 109 -1.78 -11.35 -3.49
C ILE A 109 -2.30 -10.58 -4.71
N PHE A 110 -3.61 -10.62 -4.97
CA PHE A 110 -4.21 -9.92 -6.12
C PHE A 110 -4.06 -8.40 -6.02
N ALA A 111 -4.28 -7.83 -4.83
CA ALA A 111 -4.09 -6.41 -4.54
C ALA A 111 -2.68 -5.94 -4.93
N ILE A 112 -1.65 -6.69 -4.56
CA ILE A 112 -0.26 -6.32 -4.83
C ILE A 112 0.13 -6.66 -6.27
N ALA A 113 -0.14 -7.89 -6.73
CA ALA A 113 0.28 -8.34 -8.04
C ALA A 113 -0.39 -7.52 -9.15
N VAL A 114 -1.71 -7.37 -9.10
CA VAL A 114 -2.50 -6.70 -10.13
C VAL A 114 -2.68 -5.22 -9.80
N GLY A 115 -3.04 -4.90 -8.56
CA GLY A 115 -3.33 -3.51 -8.18
C GLY A 115 -2.11 -2.60 -8.11
N LYS A 116 -0.90 -3.16 -7.92
CA LYS A 116 0.33 -2.38 -7.74
C LYS A 116 1.45 -2.73 -8.72
N GLU A 117 1.89 -3.97 -8.74
CA GLU A 117 3.12 -4.36 -9.44
C GLU A 117 2.93 -4.46 -10.96
N LEU A 118 1.74 -4.84 -11.43
CA LEU A 118 1.39 -4.91 -12.86
C LEU A 118 1.61 -3.56 -13.56
N PHE A 119 1.29 -2.46 -12.88
CA PHE A 119 1.44 -1.10 -13.42
C PHE A 119 2.82 -0.49 -13.23
N GLY A 120 3.76 -1.21 -12.61
CA GLY A 120 5.14 -0.76 -12.44
C GLY A 120 5.57 -0.53 -11.00
N GLY A 121 4.66 -0.64 -10.04
CA GLY A 121 4.93 -0.50 -8.61
C GLY A 121 4.49 0.86 -8.05
N LEU A 122 5.03 1.21 -6.88
CA LEU A 122 4.63 2.41 -6.15
C LEU A 122 4.78 3.70 -6.98
N GLY A 123 3.71 4.50 -7.04
CA GLY A 123 3.64 5.74 -7.81
C GLY A 123 3.03 5.58 -9.21
N TYR A 124 2.88 4.36 -9.71
CA TYR A 124 2.27 4.05 -11.00
C TYR A 124 0.90 3.36 -10.87
N ASN A 125 0.40 3.21 -9.65
CA ASN A 125 -0.88 2.56 -9.39
C ASN A 125 -2.04 3.44 -9.88
N ILE A 126 -2.78 2.97 -10.89
CA ILE A 126 -3.96 3.69 -11.40
C ILE A 126 -5.08 3.71 -10.36
N PHE A 127 -5.26 2.60 -9.65
CA PHE A 127 -6.27 2.42 -8.62
C PHE A 127 -5.64 2.14 -7.26
N ASN A 128 -6.39 2.34 -6.18
CA ASN A 128 -5.95 1.94 -4.85
C ASN A 128 -5.79 0.41 -4.80
N PRO A 129 -4.58 -0.13 -4.58
CA PRO A 129 -4.33 -1.57 -4.62
C PRO A 129 -5.19 -2.36 -3.62
N ALA A 130 -5.44 -1.80 -2.42
CA ALA A 130 -6.26 -2.45 -1.39
C ALA A 130 -7.72 -2.59 -1.86
N LEU A 131 -8.27 -1.56 -2.51
CA LEU A 131 -9.63 -1.62 -3.04
C LEU A 131 -9.75 -2.53 -4.26
N VAL A 132 -8.69 -2.66 -5.06
CA VAL A 132 -8.63 -3.66 -6.14
C VAL A 132 -8.71 -5.08 -5.56
N GLY A 133 -7.99 -5.36 -4.48
CA GLY A 133 -8.10 -6.63 -3.75
C GLY A 133 -9.51 -6.88 -3.22
N ARG A 134 -10.14 -5.87 -2.60
CA ARG A 134 -11.52 -5.97 -2.12
C ARG A 134 -12.51 -6.22 -3.26
N ALA A 135 -12.38 -5.52 -4.38
CA ALA A 135 -13.26 -5.69 -5.54
C ALA A 135 -13.14 -7.11 -6.12
N PHE A 136 -11.91 -7.64 -6.20
CA PHE A 136 -11.67 -9.03 -6.57
C PHE A 136 -12.37 -10.01 -5.61
N LEU A 137 -12.18 -9.85 -4.30
CA LEU A 137 -12.82 -10.72 -3.31
C LEU A 137 -14.34 -10.60 -3.32
N GLN A 138 -14.89 -9.42 -3.59
CA GLN A 138 -16.33 -9.21 -3.73
C GLN A 138 -16.90 -9.88 -4.97
N ALA A 139 -16.15 -9.90 -6.09
CA ALA A 139 -16.56 -10.60 -7.30
C ALA A 139 -16.43 -12.13 -7.16
N ALA A 140 -15.36 -12.61 -6.53
CA ALA A 140 -15.07 -14.03 -6.39
C ALA A 140 -15.83 -14.71 -5.23
N PHE A 141 -16.06 -13.99 -4.13
CA PHE A 141 -16.63 -14.51 -2.89
C PHE A 141 -17.72 -13.56 -2.33
N PRO A 142 -18.82 -13.33 -3.07
CA PRO A 142 -19.84 -12.35 -2.69
C PRO A 142 -20.57 -12.72 -1.40
N VAL A 143 -20.86 -14.01 -1.15
CA VAL A 143 -21.60 -14.44 0.05
C VAL A 143 -20.78 -14.20 1.33
N PRO A 144 -19.51 -14.67 1.44
CA PRO A 144 -18.72 -14.38 2.63
C PRO A 144 -18.40 -12.89 2.80
N MET A 145 -18.36 -12.10 1.72
CA MET A 145 -18.20 -10.63 1.77
C MET A 145 -19.42 -9.86 2.29
N THR A 146 -20.61 -10.46 2.20
CA THR A 146 -21.88 -9.82 2.58
C THR A 146 -22.50 -10.41 3.84
N THR A 147 -21.84 -11.40 4.44
CA THR A 147 -22.27 -12.02 5.70
C THR A 147 -21.82 -11.16 6.88
N TRP A 148 -22.78 -10.73 7.70
CA TRP A 148 -22.52 -9.91 8.88
C TRP A 148 -22.10 -10.77 10.07
N VAL A 149 -20.97 -10.41 10.68
CA VAL A 149 -20.47 -11.06 11.90
C VAL A 149 -21.03 -10.31 13.11
N LYS A 150 -21.53 -11.06 14.10
CA LYS A 150 -21.93 -10.48 15.39
C LYS A 150 -20.70 -9.89 16.09
N ASN A 151 -20.83 -8.69 16.64
CA ASN A 151 -19.82 -8.09 17.49
C ASN A 151 -19.86 -8.73 18.89
N ASN A 152 -18.78 -8.60 19.64
CA ASN A 152 -18.65 -9.16 21.00
C ASN A 152 -19.59 -8.52 22.05
N PHE A 153 -20.38 -7.52 21.67
CA PHE A 153 -21.27 -6.77 22.57
C PHE A 153 -22.75 -7.12 22.42
N ASN A 154 -23.12 -7.84 21.35
CA ASN A 154 -24.50 -8.19 21.10
C ASN A 154 -24.67 -9.71 21.29
N ASP A 155 -25.33 -10.09 22.39
CA ASP A 155 -25.81 -11.45 22.65
C ASP A 155 -26.85 -11.88 21.56
#